data_AF-A0A6M3LZL1-F1
#
_entry.id   AF-A0A6M3LZL1-F1
#
_cell.length_a   1.000
_cell.length_b   1.000
_cell.length_c   1.000
_cell.angle_alpha   90.00
_cell.angle_beta   90.00
_cell.angle_gamma   90.00
#
_symmetry.space_group_name_H-M   'P 1'
#
loop_
_entity.id
_entity.type
_entity.pdbx_description
1 polymer ?
#
loop_
_entity_poly.entity_id
_entity_poly.type
_entity_poly.pdbx_seq_one_letter_code
_entity_poly.pdbx_strand_id
1 'polypeptide(L)'
;MDITADIVTAFRGYYSEFGDVTAWPDADVTRALEESDDETGARWGAYKHLSIKLRGMFAFAAHRLAMGSLRRSVVENGGLASTPYAVSSKSVADESVSYAVPSPSVAEQIANGDLALTVYGLEFLRLRKRAGAGALMV
;
A
#
# COMPACT_ATOMS: atom_id res chain seq x y z
N MET A 1 -3.41 -17.69 3.93
CA MET A 1 -4.76 -18.00 3.45
C MET A 1 -4.66 -18.13 1.94
N ASP A 2 -5.34 -19.09 1.33
CA ASP A 2 -5.25 -19.28 -0.11
C ASP A 2 -5.98 -18.14 -0.84
N ILE A 3 -5.27 -17.44 -1.72
CA ILE A 3 -5.84 -16.37 -2.54
C ILE A 3 -6.53 -16.98 -3.75
N THR A 4 -7.86 -17.09 -3.68
CA THR A 4 -8.73 -17.61 -4.74
C THR A 4 -9.18 -16.51 -5.70
N ALA A 5 -9.67 -16.91 -6.88
CA ALA A 5 -10.23 -16.01 -7.88
C ALA A 5 -11.42 -15.15 -7.34
N ASP A 6 -12.17 -15.68 -6.37
CA ASP A 6 -13.26 -14.94 -5.71
C ASP A 6 -12.73 -13.73 -4.92
N ILE A 7 -11.56 -13.86 -4.31
CA ILE A 7 -10.93 -12.77 -3.54
C ILE A 7 -10.38 -11.71 -4.49
N VAL A 8 -9.79 -12.13 -5.62
CA VAL A 8 -9.38 -11.20 -6.68
C VAL A 8 -10.59 -10.43 -7.21
N THR A 9 -11.71 -11.12 -7.45
CA THR A 9 -12.96 -10.49 -7.87
C THR A 9 -13.49 -9.52 -6.82
N ALA A 10 -13.47 -9.91 -5.53
CA ALA A 10 -13.87 -9.05 -4.43
C ALA A 10 -12.95 -7.82 -4.28
N PHE A 11 -11.64 -7.96 -4.51
CA PHE A 11 -10.69 -6.86 -4.51
C PHE A 11 -11.00 -5.85 -5.62
N ARG A 12 -11.19 -6.33 -6.85
CA ARG A 12 -11.56 -5.47 -8.00
C ARG A 12 -12.93 -4.82 -7.82
N GLY A 13 -13.87 -5.49 -7.15
CA GLY A 13 -15.15 -4.91 -6.78
C GLY A 13 -15.05 -3.83 -5.69
N TYR A 14 -14.08 -3.95 -4.78
CA TYR A 14 -13.85 -2.98 -3.71
C TYR A 14 -13.09 -1.74 -4.20
N TYR A 15 -12.07 -1.94 -5.03
CA TYR A 15 -11.30 -0.88 -5.69
C TYR A 15 -11.46 -0.99 -7.21
N SER A 16 -12.50 -0.34 -7.74
CA SER A 16 -12.88 -0.38 -9.16
C SER A 16 -11.78 0.11 -10.11
N GLU A 17 -10.87 0.96 -9.63
CA GLU A 17 -9.70 1.45 -10.36
C GLU A 17 -8.71 0.34 -10.75
N PHE A 18 -8.72 -0.80 -10.06
CA PHE A 18 -7.96 -2.00 -10.43
C PHE A 18 -8.82 -2.99 -11.24
N GLY A 19 -9.93 -2.56 -11.83
CA GLY A 19 -10.84 -3.42 -12.59
C GLY A 19 -10.30 -3.86 -13.95
N ASP A 20 -9.39 -3.09 -14.56
CA ASP A 20 -8.83 -3.40 -15.88
C ASP A 20 -7.80 -4.54 -15.79
N VAL A 21 -8.12 -5.69 -16.41
CA VAL A 21 -7.27 -6.89 -16.41
C VAL A 21 -6.03 -6.72 -17.29
N THR A 22 -6.07 -5.81 -18.27
CA THR A 22 -4.92 -5.54 -19.15
C THR A 22 -3.87 -4.68 -18.46
N ALA A 23 -4.31 -3.64 -17.75
CA ALA A 23 -3.43 -2.80 -16.92
C ALA A 23 -2.96 -3.55 -15.66
N TRP A 24 -3.83 -4.37 -15.09
CA TRP A 24 -3.61 -5.11 -13.84
C TRP A 24 -3.86 -6.60 -14.06
N PRO A 25 -2.87 -7.38 -14.51
CA PRO A 25 -3.01 -8.82 -14.71
C PRO A 25 -3.37 -9.54 -13.41
N ASP A 26 -4.16 -10.62 -13.49
CA ASP A 26 -4.56 -11.40 -12.31
C ASP A 26 -3.35 -11.93 -11.52
N ALA A 27 -2.26 -12.30 -12.19
CA ALA A 27 -1.03 -12.75 -11.53
C ALA A 27 -0.41 -11.65 -10.64
N ASP A 28 -0.45 -10.39 -11.07
CA ASP A 28 0.06 -9.26 -10.29
C ASP A 28 -0.85 -9.00 -9.07
N VAL A 29 -2.16 -9.05 -9.27
CA VAL A 29 -3.15 -8.86 -8.20
C VAL A 29 -3.06 -9.98 -7.16
N THR A 30 -2.98 -11.23 -7.60
CA THR A 30 -2.85 -12.40 -6.71
C THR A 30 -1.57 -12.29 -5.88
N ARG A 31 -0.43 -12.01 -6.50
CA ARG A 31 0.83 -11.82 -5.78
C ARG A 31 0.75 -10.69 -4.75
N ALA A 32 0.16 -9.56 -5.13
CA ALA A 32 -0.03 -8.44 -4.20
C ALA A 32 -0.92 -8.83 -3.01
N LEU A 33 -1.96 -9.63 -3.23
CA LEU A 33 -2.84 -10.13 -2.18
C LEU A 33 -2.18 -11.19 -1.28
N GLU A 34 -1.30 -12.02 -1.82
CA GLU A 34 -0.49 -12.97 -1.03
C GLU A 34 0.46 -12.23 -0.09
N GLU A 35 1.19 -11.24 -0.60
CA GLU A 35 2.03 -10.35 0.21
C GLU A 35 1.20 -9.62 1.28
N SER A 36 0.00 -9.17 0.92
CA SER A 36 -0.92 -8.54 1.86
C SER A 36 -1.41 -9.47 2.96
N ASP A 37 -1.68 -10.75 2.68
CA ASP A 37 -2.12 -11.70 3.69
C ASP A 37 -1.01 -11.99 4.70
N ASP A 38 0.24 -12.09 4.23
CA ASP A 38 1.42 -12.25 5.08
C ASP A 38 1.59 -11.03 6.02
N GLU A 39 1.49 -9.81 5.48
CA GLU A 39 1.57 -8.58 6.27
C GLU A 39 0.36 -8.42 7.23
N THR A 40 -0.82 -8.94 6.85
CA THR A 40 -2.05 -8.96 7.67
C THR A 40 -2.28 -10.29 8.38
N GLY A 41 -1.23 -10.79 9.04
CA GLY A 41 -1.24 -12.02 9.82
C GLY A 41 -2.22 -12.05 11.00
N ALA A 42 -2.01 -12.97 11.94
CA ALA A 42 -2.99 -13.33 12.98
C ALA A 42 -3.53 -12.15 13.83
N ARG A 43 -2.74 -11.09 14.03
CA ARG A 43 -3.13 -9.90 14.80
C ARG A 43 -4.32 -9.14 14.22
N TRP A 44 -4.57 -9.29 12.92
CA TRP A 44 -5.66 -8.60 12.22
C TRP A 44 -7.01 -9.34 12.35
N GLY A 45 -7.00 -10.54 12.95
CA GLY A 45 -8.17 -11.40 13.07
C GLY A 45 -8.45 -12.21 11.81
N ALA A 46 -9.62 -12.85 11.77
CA ALA A 46 -10.03 -13.67 10.63
C ALA A 46 -10.54 -12.83 9.45
N TYR A 47 -10.29 -13.30 8.23
CA TYR A 47 -10.87 -12.71 7.02
C TYR A 47 -12.39 -12.94 7.00
N LYS A 48 -13.16 -11.84 7.04
CA LYS A 48 -14.63 -11.82 6.94
C LYS A 48 -15.09 -10.60 6.13
N HIS A 49 -16.33 -10.63 5.66
CA HIS A 49 -16.95 -9.48 5.00
C HIS A 49 -16.83 -8.22 5.87
N LEU A 50 -16.29 -7.13 5.30
CA LEU A 50 -16.03 -5.85 5.97
C LEU A 50 -15.12 -5.91 7.21
N SER A 51 -14.37 -6.99 7.40
CA SER A 51 -13.40 -7.12 8.50
C SER A 51 -12.22 -6.15 8.35
N ILE A 52 -11.56 -5.84 9.47
CA ILE A 52 -10.33 -5.04 9.48
C ILE A 52 -9.23 -5.75 8.67
N LYS A 53 -9.14 -7.08 8.77
CA LYS A 53 -8.23 -7.89 7.94
C LYS A 53 -8.49 -7.69 6.45
N LEU A 54 -9.74 -7.85 5.99
CA LEU A 54 -10.09 -7.65 4.58
C LEU A 54 -9.67 -6.26 4.09
N ARG A 55 -10.02 -5.21 4.85
CA ARG A 55 -9.71 -3.82 4.48
C ARG A 55 -8.21 -3.55 4.47
N GLY A 56 -7.47 -4.06 5.45
CA GLY A 56 -6.02 -3.93 5.50
C GLY A 56 -5.34 -4.64 4.33
N MET A 57 -5.77 -5.86 4.06
CA MET A 57 -5.21 -6.68 2.99
C MET A 57 -5.43 -6.03 1.61
N PHE A 58 -6.63 -5.51 1.37
CA PHE A 58 -6.95 -4.81 0.12
C PHE A 58 -6.19 -3.48 0.01
N ALA A 59 -6.10 -2.69 1.09
CA ALA A 59 -5.36 -1.43 1.08
C ALA A 59 -3.86 -1.64 0.82
N PHE A 60 -3.25 -2.67 1.40
CA PHE A 60 -1.84 -3.00 1.13
C PHE A 60 -1.64 -3.50 -0.31
N ALA A 61 -2.55 -4.33 -0.82
CA ALA A 61 -2.47 -4.84 -2.20
C ALA A 61 -2.58 -3.70 -3.21
N ALA A 62 -3.55 -2.79 -3.02
CA ALA A 62 -3.73 -1.60 -3.84
C ALA A 62 -2.48 -0.69 -3.82
N HIS A 63 -1.85 -0.52 -2.65
CA HIS A 63 -0.59 0.20 -2.53
C HIS A 63 0.53 -0.46 -3.36
N ARG A 64 0.70 -1.79 -3.23
CA ARG A 64 1.73 -2.54 -3.96
C ARG A 64 1.54 -2.47 -5.47
N LEU A 65 0.29 -2.57 -5.94
CA LEU A 65 -0.04 -2.42 -7.35
C LEU A 65 0.27 -1.00 -7.85
N ALA A 66 -0.16 0.03 -7.13
CA ALA A 66 0.12 1.43 -7.49
C ALA A 66 1.63 1.74 -7.53
N MET A 67 2.39 1.29 -6.54
CA MET A 67 3.85 1.47 -6.53
C MET A 67 4.53 0.62 -7.62
N GLY A 68 3.99 -0.56 -7.91
CA GLY A 68 4.44 -1.42 -9.00
C GLY A 68 4.30 -0.78 -10.37
N SER A 69 3.15 -0.16 -10.66
CA SER A 69 2.91 0.51 -11.95
C SER A 69 3.79 1.74 -12.12
N LEU A 70 3.99 2.54 -11.07
CA LEU A 70 4.92 3.66 -11.08
C LEU A 70 6.35 3.20 -11.39
N ARG A 71 6.83 2.14 -10.72
CA ARG A 71 8.15 1.57 -10.99
C ARG A 71 8.29 1.10 -12.44
N ARG A 72 7.27 0.40 -12.96
CA ARG A 72 7.24 -0.07 -14.34
C ARG A 72 7.36 1.09 -15.33
N SER A 73 6.57 2.14 -15.13
CA SER A 73 6.61 3.34 -15.97
C SER A 73 7.99 4.04 -15.95
N VAL A 74 8.65 4.13 -14.80
CA VAL A 74 9.99 4.74 -14.70
C VAL A 74 11.03 3.93 -15.47
N VAL A 75 11.01 2.61 -15.32
CA VAL A 75 11.95 1.70 -16.01
C VAL A 75 11.73 1.70 -17.51
N GLU A 76 10.47 1.69 -17.98
CA GLU A 76 10.12 1.77 -19.41
C GLU A 76 10.64 3.06 -20.06
N ASN A 77 10.70 4.16 -19.30
CA ASN A 77 11.27 5.43 -19.75
C ASN A 77 12.80 5.51 -19.61
N GLY A 78 13.48 4.39 -19.34
CA GLY A 78 14.94 4.33 -19.18
C GLY A 78 15.46 4.93 -17.87
N GLY A 79 14.57 5.26 -16.93
CA GLY A 79 14.92 5.73 -15.60
C GLY A 79 15.29 4.58 -14.65
N LEU A 80 16.01 4.91 -13.59
CA LEU A 80 16.23 3.98 -12.48
C LEU A 80 15.01 4.01 -11.55
N ALA A 81 14.54 2.83 -11.15
CA ALA A 81 13.47 2.68 -10.16
C ALA A 81 13.98 3.11 -8.76
N SER A 82 14.03 4.42 -8.53
CA SER A 82 14.32 5.02 -7.23
C SER A 82 13.05 5.13 -6.40
N THR A 83 13.17 5.02 -5.08
CA THR A 83 12.07 5.29 -4.16
C THR A 83 11.58 6.73 -4.36
N PRO A 84 10.29 6.97 -4.64
CA PRO A 84 9.75 8.32 -4.76
C PRO A 84 9.63 8.90 -3.35
N TYR A 85 10.71 9.44 -2.79
CA TYR A 85 10.63 10.06 -1.47
C TYR A 85 9.78 11.32 -1.52
N ALA A 86 8.95 11.51 -0.50
CA ALA A 86 8.21 12.74 -0.31
C ALA A 86 9.20 13.91 -0.16
N VAL A 87 9.23 14.80 -1.15
CA VAL A 87 10.09 16.00 -1.12
C VAL A 87 9.46 17.01 -0.17
N SER A 88 9.96 17.07 1.07
CA SER A 88 9.43 17.97 2.12
C SER A 88 9.81 19.45 1.91
N SER A 89 10.88 19.72 1.15
CA SER A 89 11.32 21.06 0.82
C SER A 89 12.04 21.04 -0.53
N LYS A 90 11.85 22.10 -1.31
CA LYS A 90 12.61 22.35 -2.53
C LYS A 90 13.13 23.77 -2.47
N SER A 91 14.44 23.94 -2.64
CA SER A 91 15.09 25.23 -2.80
C SER A 91 15.46 25.44 -4.26
N VAL A 92 15.19 26.64 -4.77
CA VAL A 92 15.64 27.10 -6.09
C VAL A 92 16.33 28.44 -5.86
N ALA A 93 17.66 28.44 -5.95
CA ALA A 93 18.50 29.60 -5.58
C ALA A 93 18.14 30.10 -4.17
N ASP A 94 17.57 31.32 -4.06
CA ASP A 94 17.19 31.95 -2.78
C ASP A 94 15.71 31.72 -2.41
N GLU A 95 14.94 31.06 -3.26
CA GLU A 95 13.54 30.75 -3.00
C GLU A 95 13.42 29.39 -2.33
N SER A 96 12.85 29.38 -1.12
CA SER A 96 12.49 28.16 -0.41
C SER A 96 10.98 28.09 -0.24
N VAL A 97 10.37 27.04 -0.79
CA VAL A 97 8.97 26.71 -0.52
C VAL A 97 8.97 25.54 0.44
N SER A 98 8.54 25.81 1.67
CA SER A 98 8.31 24.80 2.70
C SER A 98 6.82 24.57 2.84
N TYR A 99 6.40 23.31 2.74
CA TYR A 99 5.01 22.93 2.92
C TYR A 99 4.79 22.45 4.35
N ALA A 100 3.68 22.85 4.97
CA ALA A 100 3.28 22.37 6.29
C ALA A 100 2.66 20.95 6.19
N VAL A 101 3.45 20.01 5.69
CA VAL A 101 3.08 18.59 5.60
C VAL A 101 3.74 17.87 6.77
N PRO A 102 3.04 16.95 7.45
CA PRO A 102 3.67 16.08 8.44
C PRO A 102 4.86 15.34 7.80
N SER A 103 6.08 15.69 8.20
CA SER A 103 7.29 15.04 7.72
C SER A 103 7.56 13.82 8.59
N PRO A 104 7.56 12.59 8.05
CA PRO A 104 7.82 11.40 8.84
C PRO A 104 9.27 11.41 9.32
N SER A 105 9.47 11.06 10.58
CA SER A 105 10.82 10.90 11.13
C SER A 105 11.60 9.82 10.36
N VAL A 106 12.93 9.85 10.42
CA VAL A 106 13.79 8.82 9.77
C VAL A 106 13.40 7.41 10.26
N ALA A 107 13.09 7.25 11.53
CA ALA A 107 12.64 5.97 12.09
C ALA A 107 11.30 5.51 11.50
N GLU A 108 10.34 6.42 11.30
CA GLU A 108 9.05 6.12 10.66
C GLU A 108 9.21 5.80 9.18
N GLN A 109 10.16 6.42 8.49
CA GLN A 109 10.47 6.09 7.09
C GLN A 109 11.11 4.71 6.96
N ILE A 110 12.02 4.34 7.87
CA ILE A 110 12.59 2.98 7.90
C ILE A 110 11.51 1.95 8.22
N ALA A 111 10.62 2.24 9.16
CA ALA A 111 9.59 1.31 9.62
C ALA A 111 8.44 1.13 8.63
N ASN A 112 8.00 2.21 7.97
CA ASN A 112 6.82 2.19 7.09
C ASN A 112 7.18 2.21 5.59
N GLY A 113 8.45 2.47 5.24
CA GLY A 113 8.90 2.52 3.85
C GLY A 113 8.11 3.53 3.01
N ASP A 114 7.63 3.05 1.87
CA ASP A 114 6.83 3.79 0.88
C ASP A 114 5.33 3.83 1.18
N LEU A 115 4.85 3.20 2.26
CA LEU A 115 3.42 3.13 2.60
C LEU A 115 2.76 4.51 2.74
N ALA A 116 3.52 5.53 3.14
CA ALA A 116 2.99 6.88 3.30
C ALA A 116 2.73 7.62 1.97
N LEU A 117 3.20 7.09 0.83
CA LEU A 117 3.18 7.78 -0.46
C LEU A 117 1.85 7.66 -1.22
N THR A 118 0.99 6.72 -0.83
CA THR A 118 -0.29 6.48 -1.51
C THR A 118 -1.45 6.57 -0.53
N VAL A 119 -2.63 6.93 -1.02
CA VAL A 119 -3.86 6.96 -0.21
C VAL A 119 -4.16 5.57 0.38
N TYR A 120 -3.93 4.51 -0.39
CA TYR A 120 -4.11 3.12 0.06
C TYR A 120 -3.15 2.75 1.20
N GLY A 121 -1.86 3.12 1.08
CA GLY A 121 -0.89 2.86 2.13
C GLY A 121 -1.16 3.65 3.40
N LEU A 122 -1.69 4.88 3.31
CA LEU A 122 -2.17 5.64 4.47
C LEU A 122 -3.40 4.97 5.14
N GLU A 123 -4.35 4.44 4.35
CA GLU A 123 -5.46 3.64 4.88
C GLU A 123 -4.94 2.41 5.62
N PHE A 124 -3.98 1.69 5.03
CA PHE A 124 -3.33 0.55 5.65
C PHE A 124 -2.66 0.92 6.97
N LEU A 125 -1.87 2.00 7.02
CA LEU A 125 -1.20 2.45 8.25
C LEU A 125 -2.21 2.83 9.35
N ARG A 126 -3.32 3.46 8.98
CA ARG A 126 -4.42 3.76 9.91
C ARG A 126 -5.03 2.47 10.47
N LEU A 127 -5.27 1.48 9.62
CA LEU A 127 -5.83 0.19 10.04
C LEU A 127 -4.84 -0.63 10.87
N ARG A 128 -3.55 -0.61 10.52
CA ARG A 128 -2.47 -1.27 11.26
C ARG A 128 -2.36 -0.75 12.69
N LYS A 129 -2.48 0.56 12.89
CA LYS A 129 -2.53 1.15 14.24
C LYS A 129 -3.72 0.62 15.05
N ARG A 130 -4.88 0.41 14.41
CA ARG A 130 -6.06 -0.17 15.07
C ARG A 130 -5.93 -1.66 15.35
N ALA A 131 -5.36 -2.43 14.42
CA ALA A 131 -5.11 -3.86 14.59
C ALA A 131 -4.03 -4.13 15.65
N GLY A 132 -3.05 -3.23 15.78
CA GLY A 132 -2.02 -3.28 16.84
C GLY A 132 -2.47 -2.76 18.20
N ALA A 133 -3.58 -2.02 18.27
CA ALA A 133 -4.13 -1.48 19.51
C ALA A 133 -5.05 -2.51 20.17
N GLY A 134 -4.47 -3.45 20.91
CA GLY A 134 -5.22 -4.45 21.68
C GLY A 134 -4.33 -5.57 22.20
N ALA A 135 -4.74 -6.23 23.29
CA ALA A 135 -4.08 -7.43 23.76
C ALA A 135 -4.35 -8.58 22.79
N LEU A 136 -3.30 -9.26 22.33
CA LEU A 136 -3.45 -10.57 21.71
C LEU A 136 -3.67 -11.60 22.80
N MET A 137 -4.86 -12.18 22.87
CA MET A 137 -4.99 -13.51 23.45
C MET A 137 -4.47 -14.49 22.39
N VAL A 138 -3.27 -15.02 22.64
CA VAL A 138 -2.69 -16.15 21.93
C VAL A 138 -3.24 -17.43 22.54
#